data_AF-A0A2J6HHK8-F1
#
_entry.id   AF-A0A2J6HHK8-F1
#
_cell.length_a   1.000
_cell.length_b   1.000
_cell.length_c   1.000
_cell.angle_alpha   90.00
_cell.angle_beta   90.00
_cell.angle_gamma   90.00
#
_symmetry.space_group_name_H-M   'P 1'
#
loop_
_entity.id
_entity.type
_entity.pdbx_description
1 polymer ?
#
loop_
_entity_poly.entity_id
_entity_poly.type
_entity_poly.pdbx_seq_one_letter_code
_entity_poly.pdbx_strand_id
1 'polypeptide(L)'
;LKTDAMGHYELEVSPRTEYAIKATKDGYFSDGTSIKVQNTYFPVRDLKLEKHKEGKVFTVDNIYYDFDKWFIREDAEPALNNLVRIMQENPITVELSSYTDCRGSDAYNMKLSQKRAQAAVDYIIEHGVDAERITAKGYGESMPVNGCVDGVKCTDAEYQANRRTEFKIISVTPEPPPQEIDESKYLNGEMYEKNVFSRDFFEGCNFSEPLDN
;
A
#
# COMPACT_ATOMS: atom_id res chain seq x y z
N LEU A 1 9.48 -20.35 -7.14
CA LEU A 1 10.95 -20.36 -7.24
C LEU A 1 11.56 -19.78 -5.98
N LYS A 2 12.59 -20.42 -5.42
CA LYS A 2 13.32 -19.93 -4.23
C LYS A 2 14.60 -19.23 -4.66
N THR A 3 14.85 -18.00 -4.19
CA THR A 3 16.07 -17.25 -4.52
C THR A 3 17.31 -17.89 -3.88
N ASP A 4 18.49 -17.59 -4.42
CA ASP A 4 19.75 -17.91 -3.74
C ASP A 4 19.95 -17.05 -2.47
N ALA A 5 21.06 -17.28 -1.76
CA ALA A 5 21.39 -16.52 -0.54
C ALA A 5 21.64 -15.02 -0.78
N MET A 6 21.87 -14.61 -2.03
CA MET A 6 22.07 -13.22 -2.44
C MET A 6 20.77 -12.59 -2.98
N GLY A 7 19.68 -13.34 -3.08
CA GLY A 7 18.40 -12.88 -3.62
C GLY A 7 18.30 -12.99 -5.14
N HIS A 8 19.24 -13.65 -5.82
CA HIS A 8 19.14 -13.88 -7.25
C HIS A 8 18.15 -15.00 -7.57
N TYR A 9 17.52 -14.88 -8.73
CA TYR A 9 16.61 -15.87 -9.29
C TYR A 9 16.87 -16.03 -10.79
N GLU A 10 16.65 -17.23 -11.30
CA GLU A 10 16.74 -17.53 -12.73
C GLU A 10 15.55 -18.44 -13.10
N LEU A 11 14.89 -18.14 -14.21
CA LEU A 11 13.72 -18.87 -14.67
C LEU A 11 13.83 -19.09 -16.18
N GLU A 12 13.67 -20.33 -16.62
CA GLU A 12 13.44 -20.62 -18.03
C GLU A 12 12.02 -20.21 -18.42
N VAL A 13 11.91 -19.46 -19.51
CA VAL A 13 10.63 -18.88 -19.94
C VAL A 13 10.34 -19.19 -21.40
N SER A 14 9.06 -19.38 -21.70
CA SER A 14 8.56 -19.71 -23.02
C SER A 14 8.24 -18.45 -23.81
N PRO A 15 8.61 -18.38 -25.10
CA PRO A 15 8.19 -17.30 -25.98
C PRO A 15 6.67 -17.13 -26.01
N ARG A 16 6.21 -15.89 -26.14
CA ARG A 16 4.79 -15.49 -26.21
C ARG A 16 3.97 -15.87 -24.98
N THR A 17 4.62 -16.03 -23.83
CA THR A 17 3.98 -16.34 -22.55
C THR A 17 4.11 -15.16 -21.60
N GLU A 18 3.10 -14.92 -20.77
CA GLU A 18 3.15 -13.94 -19.69
C GLU A 18 3.36 -14.64 -18.35
N TYR A 19 4.27 -14.11 -17.55
CA TYR A 19 4.62 -14.64 -16.24
C TYR A 19 4.31 -13.60 -15.16
N ALA A 20 3.60 -14.02 -14.11
CA ALA A 20 3.48 -13.28 -12.87
C ALA A 20 4.61 -13.67 -11.93
N ILE A 21 5.34 -12.70 -11.39
CA ILE A 21 6.41 -12.91 -10.43
C ILE A 21 6.09 -12.09 -9.18
N LYS A 22 6.00 -12.74 -8.03
CA LYS A 22 5.89 -12.11 -6.70
C LYS A 22 7.07 -12.56 -5.86
N ALA A 23 7.75 -11.62 -5.24
CA ALA A 23 8.77 -11.87 -4.24
C ALA A 23 8.18 -11.62 -2.86
N THR A 24 8.36 -12.57 -1.95
CA THR A 24 7.91 -12.51 -0.56
C THR A 24 9.09 -12.84 0.35
N LYS A 25 9.13 -12.22 1.54
CA LYS A 25 10.09 -12.55 2.59
C LYS A 25 9.53 -12.11 3.93
N ASP A 26 9.63 -12.97 4.93
CA ASP A 26 9.20 -12.65 6.30
C ASP A 26 9.81 -11.33 6.79
N GLY A 27 8.93 -10.44 7.25
CA GLY A 27 9.31 -9.12 7.76
C GLY A 27 9.56 -8.08 6.67
N TYR A 28 9.21 -8.35 5.41
CA TYR A 28 9.31 -7.43 4.29
C TYR A 28 7.99 -7.34 3.52
N PHE A 29 7.67 -6.14 3.03
CA PHE A 29 6.60 -5.93 2.06
C PHE A 29 6.97 -6.65 0.75
N SER A 30 6.03 -7.44 0.24
CA SER A 30 6.18 -8.12 -1.05
C SER A 30 6.21 -7.13 -2.22
N ASP A 31 6.91 -7.50 -3.28
CA ASP A 31 6.89 -6.79 -4.58
C ASP A 31 6.55 -7.80 -5.67
N GLY A 32 5.96 -7.34 -6.76
CA GLY A 32 5.73 -8.19 -7.92
C GLY A 32 5.52 -7.45 -9.23
N THR A 33 5.58 -8.23 -10.30
CA THR A 33 5.57 -7.78 -11.68
C THR A 33 4.99 -8.83 -12.60
N SER A 34 4.50 -8.41 -13.77
CA SER A 34 4.32 -9.33 -14.90
C SER A 34 5.42 -9.10 -15.93
N ILE A 35 5.80 -10.17 -16.61
CA ILE A 35 6.74 -10.12 -17.73
C ILE A 35 6.09 -10.83 -18.91
N LYS A 36 5.87 -10.08 -20.00
CA LYS A 36 5.39 -10.62 -21.27
C LYS A 36 6.58 -10.95 -22.17
N VAL A 37 6.80 -12.24 -22.39
CA VAL A 37 7.93 -12.71 -23.20
C VAL A 37 7.58 -12.57 -24.68
N GLN A 38 8.04 -11.50 -25.34
CA GLN A 38 7.80 -11.34 -26.79
C GLN A 38 8.87 -12.02 -27.65
N ASN A 39 10.15 -12.00 -27.22
CA ASN A 39 11.33 -12.62 -27.87
C ASN A 39 12.44 -12.88 -26.80
N THR A 40 13.63 -13.33 -27.19
CA THR A 40 14.80 -13.69 -26.32
C THR A 40 15.39 -12.55 -25.46
N TYR A 41 14.79 -11.36 -25.44
CA TYR A 41 15.28 -10.24 -24.63
C TYR A 41 14.36 -10.01 -23.43
N PHE A 42 14.94 -10.12 -22.24
CA PHE A 42 14.26 -9.93 -20.96
C PHE A 42 14.78 -8.67 -20.30
N PRO A 43 13.93 -7.70 -19.96
CA PRO A 43 14.32 -6.67 -19.01
C PRO A 43 14.46 -7.34 -17.63
N VAL A 44 15.68 -7.37 -17.09
CA VAL A 44 15.89 -7.69 -15.67
C VAL A 44 15.16 -6.63 -14.86
N ARG A 45 14.13 -7.04 -14.12
CA ARG A 45 13.48 -6.19 -13.11
C ARG A 45 13.87 -6.70 -11.73
N ASP A 46 14.54 -5.84 -10.97
CA ASP A 46 14.73 -6.07 -9.54
C ASP A 46 13.38 -5.96 -8.82
N LEU A 47 13.04 -6.97 -8.03
CA LEU A 47 11.92 -6.93 -7.09
C LEU A 47 12.45 -6.42 -5.75
N LYS A 48 12.00 -5.24 -5.33
CA LYS A 48 12.55 -4.55 -4.15
C LYS A 48 11.66 -4.77 -2.94
N LEU A 49 12.09 -5.69 -2.09
CA LEU A 49 11.42 -5.95 -0.82
C LEU A 49 11.81 -4.90 0.22
N GLU A 50 10.81 -4.20 0.76
CA GLU A 50 11.02 -3.19 1.81
C GLU A 50 10.77 -3.78 3.19
N LYS A 51 11.75 -3.71 4.09
CA LYS A 51 11.60 -4.24 5.45
C LYS A 51 10.51 -3.48 6.22
N HIS A 52 9.68 -4.20 6.97
CA HIS A 52 8.77 -3.57 7.93
C HIS A 52 9.58 -2.84 9.00
N LYS A 53 9.19 -1.60 9.30
CA LYS A 53 9.84 -0.78 10.30
C LYS A 53 8.80 0.06 11.02
N GLU A 54 8.75 -0.07 12.34
CA GLU A 54 7.91 0.78 13.18
C GLU A 54 8.26 2.24 13.00
N GLY A 55 7.24 3.09 13.05
CA GLY A 55 7.35 4.52 12.83
C GLY A 55 7.55 4.92 11.37
N LYS A 56 7.61 3.98 10.42
CA LYS A 56 7.65 4.30 8.99
C LYS A 56 6.32 4.92 8.58
N VAL A 57 6.39 6.08 7.94
CA VAL A 57 5.26 6.82 7.41
C VAL A 57 5.25 6.66 5.89
N PHE A 58 4.08 6.42 5.35
CA PHE A 58 3.82 6.40 3.92
C PHE A 58 2.68 7.37 3.64
N THR A 59 2.83 8.17 2.60
CA THR A 59 1.77 9.04 2.13
C THR A 59 0.80 8.22 1.29
N VAL A 60 -0.50 8.33 1.55
CA VAL A 60 -1.49 7.79 0.63
C VAL A 60 -1.77 8.86 -0.41
N ASP A 61 -1.09 8.74 -1.55
CA ASP A 61 -1.32 9.63 -2.68
C ASP A 61 -2.78 9.47 -3.14
N ASN A 62 -3.42 10.58 -3.46
CA ASN A 62 -4.76 10.66 -4.07
C ASN A 62 -5.98 10.33 -3.19
N ILE A 63 -5.91 10.40 -1.85
CA ILE A 63 -7.15 10.54 -1.07
C ILE A 63 -7.61 12.00 -1.12
N TYR A 64 -8.24 12.37 -2.24
CA TYR A 64 -8.89 13.66 -2.36
C TYR A 64 -10.24 13.64 -1.64
N TYR A 65 -10.56 14.76 -1.02
CA TYR A 65 -11.88 15.02 -0.47
C TYR A 65 -12.42 16.28 -1.12
N ASP A 66 -13.70 16.27 -1.47
CA ASP A 66 -14.36 17.51 -1.86
C ASP A 66 -14.27 18.53 -0.72
N PHE A 67 -14.36 19.81 -1.09
CA PHE A 67 -14.43 20.90 -0.12
C PHE A 67 -15.57 20.64 0.87
N ASP A 68 -15.24 20.66 2.17
CA ASP A 68 -16.16 20.39 3.30
C ASP A 68 -16.84 18.99 3.28
N LYS A 69 -16.28 18.02 2.55
CA LYS A 69 -16.71 16.61 2.62
C LYS A 69 -15.63 15.72 3.22
N TRP A 70 -16.10 14.57 3.71
CA TRP A 70 -15.28 13.50 4.27
C TRP A 70 -15.62 12.13 3.66
N PHE A 71 -16.51 12.07 2.68
CA PHE A 71 -16.79 10.82 1.97
C PHE A 71 -15.59 10.42 1.11
N ILE A 72 -15.32 9.12 1.08
CA ILE A 72 -14.35 8.53 0.16
C ILE A 72 -14.90 8.69 -1.26
N ARG A 73 -14.09 9.28 -2.14
CA ARG A 73 -14.39 9.41 -3.55
C ARG A 73 -13.92 8.16 -4.29
N GLU A 74 -14.55 7.83 -5.42
CA GLU A 74 -14.15 6.71 -6.27
C GLU A 74 -12.67 6.80 -6.71
N ASP A 75 -12.13 8.01 -6.87
CA ASP A 75 -10.72 8.22 -7.22
C ASP A 75 -9.74 7.93 -6.07
N ALA A 76 -10.23 7.84 -4.83
CA ALA A 76 -9.45 7.48 -3.64
C ALA A 76 -9.50 5.96 -3.35
N GLU A 77 -10.47 5.23 -3.90
CA GLU A 77 -10.62 3.78 -3.68
C GLU A 77 -9.38 2.98 -4.07
N PRO A 78 -8.70 3.21 -5.21
CA PRO A 78 -7.50 2.43 -5.57
C PRO A 78 -6.39 2.54 -4.53
N ALA A 79 -6.23 3.73 -3.95
CA ALA A 79 -5.25 4.01 -2.92
C ALA A 79 -5.60 3.33 -1.58
N LEU A 80 -6.87 3.36 -1.18
CA LEU A 80 -7.34 2.68 0.03
C LEU A 80 -7.32 1.16 -0.12
N ASN A 81 -7.71 0.63 -1.28
CA ASN A 81 -7.64 -0.80 -1.59
C ASN A 81 -6.20 -1.31 -1.55
N ASN A 82 -5.23 -0.50 -2.00
CA ASN A 82 -3.82 -0.83 -1.85
C ASN A 82 -3.41 -0.92 -0.37
N LEU A 83 -3.90 -0.02 0.49
CA LEU A 83 -3.62 -0.09 1.93
C LEU A 83 -4.29 -1.30 2.60
N VAL A 84 -5.56 -1.58 2.28
CA VAL A 84 -6.28 -2.80 2.73
C VAL A 84 -5.43 -4.04 2.45
N ARG A 85 -4.97 -4.16 1.21
CA ARG A 85 -4.13 -5.26 0.75
C ARG A 85 -2.81 -5.37 1.51
N ILE A 86 -2.08 -4.25 1.65
CA ILE A 86 -0.84 -4.22 2.44
C ILE A 86 -1.10 -4.71 3.88
N MET A 87 -2.22 -4.32 4.49
CA MET A 87 -2.57 -4.74 5.83
C MET A 87 -3.03 -6.21 5.90
N GLN A 88 -3.66 -6.74 4.87
CA GLN A 88 -4.03 -8.16 4.81
C GLN A 88 -2.80 -9.06 4.65
N GLU A 89 -1.83 -8.64 3.85
CA GLU A 89 -0.62 -9.43 3.57
C GLU A 89 0.43 -9.36 4.69
N ASN A 90 0.40 -8.30 5.50
CA ASN A 90 1.45 -8.03 6.48
C ASN A 90 0.83 -7.81 7.85
N PRO A 91 1.35 -8.40 8.94
CA PRO A 91 0.80 -8.29 10.29
C PRO A 91 1.15 -6.94 10.95
N ILE A 92 0.83 -5.83 10.28
CA ILE A 92 1.08 -4.47 10.74
C ILE A 92 -0.14 -3.85 11.41
N THR A 93 0.10 -2.98 12.37
CA THR A 93 -0.91 -2.04 12.90
C THR A 93 -0.57 -0.64 12.42
N VAL A 94 -1.57 0.11 11.97
CA VAL A 94 -1.36 1.44 11.37
C VAL A 94 -2.18 2.55 12.04
N GLU A 95 -1.60 3.73 12.16
CA GLU A 95 -2.33 4.99 12.39
C GLU A 95 -2.58 5.63 11.03
N LEU A 96 -3.84 5.89 10.70
CA LEU A 96 -4.23 6.63 9.52
C LEU A 96 -4.52 8.08 9.91
N SER A 97 -3.67 8.98 9.42
CA SER A 97 -3.56 10.37 9.84
C SER A 97 -4.05 11.29 8.74
N SER A 98 -4.95 12.22 9.04
CA SER A 98 -5.42 13.23 8.08
C SER A 98 -5.08 14.65 8.53
N TYR A 99 -4.78 15.50 7.55
CA TYR A 99 -4.36 16.89 7.75
C TYR A 99 -5.18 17.83 6.87
N THR A 100 -5.30 19.07 7.30
CA THR A 100 -5.92 20.15 6.52
C THR A 100 -4.88 21.18 6.13
N ASP A 101 -5.25 22.03 5.18
CA ASP A 101 -4.51 23.27 4.94
C ASP A 101 -4.87 24.36 5.96
N CYS A 102 -4.15 25.49 5.92
CA CYS A 102 -4.28 26.55 6.92
C CYS A 102 -5.57 27.40 6.81
N ARG A 103 -6.50 27.04 5.92
CA ARG A 103 -7.73 27.82 5.71
C ARG A 103 -8.85 27.24 6.56
N GLY A 104 -9.27 28.00 7.56
CA GLY A 104 -10.32 27.59 8.48
C GLY A 104 -10.02 28.09 9.88
N SER A 105 -10.76 27.62 10.87
CA SER A 105 -10.33 27.71 12.26
C SER A 105 -9.75 26.39 12.72
N ASP A 106 -8.82 26.41 13.67
CA ASP A 106 -8.18 25.22 14.23
C ASP A 106 -9.21 24.16 14.65
N ALA A 107 -10.27 24.59 15.33
CA ALA A 107 -11.33 23.71 15.80
C ALA A 107 -12.11 23.05 14.64
N TYR A 108 -12.36 23.80 13.57
CA TYR A 108 -13.00 23.27 12.37
C TYR A 108 -12.07 22.28 11.64
N ASN A 109 -10.81 22.67 11.45
CA ASN A 109 -9.78 21.87 10.77
C ASN A 109 -9.50 20.55 11.51
N MET A 110 -9.43 20.60 12.84
CA MET A 110 -9.30 19.41 13.69
C MET A 110 -10.49 18.46 13.50
N LYS A 111 -11.72 18.98 13.52
CA LYS A 111 -12.93 18.16 13.31
C LYS A 111 -12.98 17.58 11.89
N LEU A 112 -12.61 18.36 10.88
CA LEU A 112 -12.63 17.95 9.47
C LEU A 112 -11.63 16.83 9.21
N SER A 113 -10.38 17.00 9.65
CA SER A 113 -9.35 15.97 9.53
C SER A 113 -9.72 14.69 10.29
N GLN A 114 -10.26 14.77 11.50
CA GLN A 114 -10.68 13.57 12.24
C GLN A 114 -11.77 12.80 11.49
N LYS A 115 -12.77 13.50 10.93
CA LYS A 115 -13.82 12.86 10.13
C LYS A 115 -13.28 12.17 8.88
N ARG A 116 -12.32 12.80 8.20
CA ARG A 116 -11.65 12.24 7.01
C ARG A 116 -10.86 10.98 7.35
N ALA A 117 -10.04 11.06 8.40
CA ALA A 117 -9.32 9.89 8.89
C ALA A 117 -10.29 8.76 9.24
N GLN A 118 -11.40 9.07 9.94
CA GLN A 118 -12.39 8.06 10.31
C GLN A 118 -13.05 7.42 9.08
N ALA A 119 -13.46 8.21 8.08
CA ALA A 119 -14.10 7.67 6.88
C ALA A 119 -13.18 6.71 6.10
N ALA A 120 -11.88 7.02 6.02
CA ALA A 120 -10.90 6.13 5.39
C ALA A 120 -10.67 4.85 6.22
N VAL A 121 -10.66 4.95 7.55
CA VAL A 121 -10.59 3.78 8.43
C VAL A 121 -11.83 2.90 8.31
N ASP A 122 -13.02 3.50 8.30
CA ASP A 122 -14.29 2.78 8.15
C ASP A 122 -14.31 2.01 6.82
N TYR A 123 -13.85 2.65 5.73
CA TYR A 123 -13.68 1.99 4.43
C TYR A 123 -12.75 0.79 4.53
N ILE A 124 -11.58 0.94 5.16
CA ILE A 124 -10.58 -0.15 5.28
C ILE A 124 -11.13 -1.33 6.10
N ILE A 125 -11.90 -1.05 7.15
CA ILE A 125 -12.54 -2.07 7.97
C ILE A 125 -13.64 -2.80 7.19
N GLU A 126 -14.47 -2.07 6.42
CA GLU A 126 -15.49 -2.66 5.55
C GLU A 126 -14.90 -3.63 4.51
N HIS A 127 -13.64 -3.40 4.11
CA HIS A 127 -12.90 -4.23 3.18
C HIS A 127 -12.07 -5.35 3.85
N GLY A 128 -12.35 -5.64 5.12
CA GLY A 128 -11.88 -6.87 5.79
C GLY A 128 -10.59 -6.72 6.60
N VAL A 129 -10.17 -5.50 6.94
CA VAL A 129 -9.11 -5.28 7.93
C VAL A 129 -9.72 -5.21 9.33
N ASP A 130 -9.09 -5.89 10.29
CA ASP A 130 -9.53 -5.84 11.69
C ASP A 130 -9.43 -4.41 12.26
N ALA A 131 -10.49 -3.95 12.94
CA ALA A 131 -10.55 -2.62 13.55
C ALA A 131 -9.45 -2.40 14.61
N GLU A 132 -8.95 -3.45 15.27
CA GLU A 132 -7.85 -3.34 16.22
C GLU A 132 -6.51 -3.01 15.55
N ARG A 133 -6.39 -3.24 14.24
CA ARG A 133 -5.17 -3.03 13.46
C ARG A 133 -5.07 -1.65 12.84
N ILE A 134 -6.09 -0.81 12.96
CA ILE A 134 -6.10 0.52 12.35
C ILE A 134 -6.74 1.57 13.26
N THR A 135 -6.12 2.74 13.37
CA THR A 135 -6.65 3.86 14.18
C THR A 135 -6.71 5.14 13.36
N ALA A 136 -7.83 5.86 13.43
CA ALA A 136 -8.03 7.13 12.75
C ALA A 136 -7.57 8.33 13.61
N LYS A 137 -6.78 9.24 13.04
CA LYS A 137 -6.35 10.46 13.73
C LYS A 137 -6.38 11.71 12.86
N GLY A 138 -7.11 12.72 13.32
CA GLY A 138 -7.09 14.07 12.75
C GLY A 138 -6.00 14.92 13.41
N TYR A 139 -5.26 15.66 12.61
CA TYR A 139 -4.25 16.61 13.09
C TYR A 139 -4.58 18.08 12.75
N GLY A 140 -5.67 18.34 12.03
CA GLY A 140 -6.00 19.66 11.50
C GLY A 140 -4.84 20.24 10.68
N GLU A 141 -4.57 21.53 10.86
CA GLU A 141 -3.48 22.23 10.19
C GLU A 141 -2.15 22.24 10.98
N SER A 142 -2.10 21.54 12.11
CA SER A 142 -0.98 21.63 13.07
C SER A 142 0.36 21.08 12.57
N MET A 143 0.36 20.34 11.45
CA MET A 143 1.53 19.64 10.91
C MET A 143 1.68 19.92 9.40
N PRO A 144 2.01 21.17 9.01
CA PRO A 144 2.22 21.55 7.62
C PRO A 144 3.50 20.91 7.07
N VAL A 145 3.51 20.58 5.78
CA VAL A 145 4.69 20.01 5.08
C VAL A 145 5.45 21.05 4.25
N ASN A 146 4.98 22.29 4.26
CA ASN A 146 5.57 23.42 3.56
C ASN A 146 5.38 24.71 4.39
N GLY A 147 5.83 25.85 3.86
CA GLY A 147 5.68 27.15 4.53
C GLY A 147 4.26 27.73 4.52
N CYS A 148 3.26 26.99 4.04
CA CYS A 148 1.88 27.46 3.95
C CYS A 148 1.15 27.30 5.30
N VAL A 149 1.13 28.38 6.06
CA VAL A 149 0.53 28.52 7.39
C VAL A 149 -0.32 29.78 7.47
N ASP A 150 -0.95 30.03 8.61
CA ASP A 150 -1.82 31.20 8.81
C ASP A 150 -1.13 32.53 8.47
N GLY A 151 -1.87 33.38 7.77
CA GLY A 151 -1.39 34.70 7.35
C GLY A 151 -0.40 34.67 6.17
N VAL A 152 0.00 33.49 5.67
CA VAL A 152 0.85 33.35 4.48
C VAL A 152 -0.02 33.14 3.25
N LYS A 153 0.23 33.91 2.19
CA LYS A 153 -0.40 33.69 0.89
C LYS A 153 0.31 32.54 0.19
N CYS A 154 -0.41 31.45 -0.06
CA CYS A 154 0.12 30.28 -0.73
C CYS A 154 -0.53 30.05 -2.09
N THR A 155 0.08 29.18 -2.88
CA THR A 155 -0.47 28.62 -4.10
C THR A 155 -1.43 27.46 -3.79
N ASP A 156 -2.32 27.13 -4.74
CA ASP A 156 -3.22 25.98 -4.58
C ASP A 156 -2.47 24.66 -4.44
N ALA A 157 -1.29 24.53 -5.05
CA ALA A 157 -0.42 23.36 -4.91
C ALA A 157 0.10 23.21 -3.48
N GLU A 158 0.50 24.30 -2.83
CA GLU A 158 0.95 24.29 -1.43
C GLU A 158 -0.19 23.96 -0.47
N TYR A 159 -1.38 24.53 -0.68
CA TYR A 159 -2.57 24.15 0.08
C TYR A 159 -2.90 22.67 -0.12
N GLN A 160 -2.84 22.17 -1.36
CA GLN A 160 -3.12 20.77 -1.67
C GLN A 160 -2.12 19.81 -1.01
N ALA A 161 -0.84 20.16 -0.95
CA ALA A 161 0.17 19.35 -0.26
C ALA A 161 -0.13 19.20 1.25
N ASN A 162 -0.74 20.20 1.88
CA ASN A 162 -1.17 20.12 3.29
C ASN A 162 -2.49 19.34 3.47
N ARG A 163 -3.34 19.27 2.45
CA ARG A 163 -4.55 18.41 2.42
C ARG A 163 -4.18 16.96 2.06
N ARG A 164 -3.57 16.26 3.00
CA ARG A 164 -3.05 14.89 2.78
C ARG A 164 -3.56 13.91 3.81
N THR A 165 -3.46 12.63 3.46
CA THR A 165 -3.65 11.51 4.37
C THR A 165 -2.41 10.63 4.34
N GLU A 166 -1.94 10.22 5.50
CA GLU A 166 -0.76 9.39 5.68
C GLU A 166 -1.15 8.14 6.47
N PHE A 167 -0.44 7.04 6.27
CA PHE A 167 -0.46 5.94 7.23
C PHE A 167 0.91 5.76 7.84
N LYS A 168 0.93 5.46 9.13
CA LYS A 168 2.14 5.21 9.90
C LYS A 168 2.07 3.83 10.50
N ILE A 169 3.09 3.01 10.28
CA ILE A 169 3.22 1.72 10.96
C ILE A 169 3.49 2.00 12.44
N ILE A 170 2.57 1.59 13.30
CA ILE A 170 2.68 1.74 14.75
C ILE A 170 3.40 0.54 15.35
N SER A 171 3.03 -0.66 14.91
CA SER A 171 3.68 -1.90 15.34
C SER A 171 3.66 -2.91 14.20
N VAL A 172 4.57 -3.87 14.29
CA VAL A 172 4.55 -5.09 13.50
C VAL A 172 4.31 -6.22 14.48
N THR A 173 3.11 -6.77 14.50
CA THR A 173 2.79 -7.88 15.38
C THR A 173 3.55 -9.11 14.87
N PRO A 174 4.33 -9.80 15.70
CA PRO A 174 4.88 -11.11 15.34
C PRO A 174 3.75 -12.15 15.43
N GLU A 175 2.76 -12.04 14.55
CA GLU A 175 1.79 -13.11 14.30
C GLU A 175 2.12 -13.77 12.96
N PRO A 176 1.91 -15.09 12.82
CA PRO A 176 2.15 -15.79 11.57
C PRO A 176 1.29 -15.12 10.47
N PRO A 177 1.87 -14.82 9.30
CA PRO A 177 1.16 -14.11 8.25
C PRO A 177 -0.14 -14.85 7.86
N PRO A 178 -1.20 -14.15 7.45
CA PRO A 178 -2.37 -14.79 6.88
C PRO A 178 -1.94 -15.62 5.66
N GLN A 179 -1.96 -16.95 5.84
CA GLN A 179 -1.37 -17.98 4.98
C GLN A 179 0.16 -18.00 5.02
N GLU A 180 0.71 -18.82 5.93
CA GLU A 180 2.06 -19.35 5.79
C GLU A 180 2.17 -20.02 4.41
N ILE A 181 2.84 -19.34 3.48
CA ILE A 181 3.37 -19.99 2.30
C ILE A 181 4.43 -20.92 2.84
N ASP A 182 4.12 -22.21 2.93
CA ASP A 182 5.09 -23.22 3.30
C ASP A 182 6.21 -23.24 2.26
N GLU A 183 7.24 -22.43 2.49
CA GLU A 183 8.38 -22.25 1.59
C GLU A 183 9.07 -23.58 1.26
N SER A 184 8.91 -24.59 2.12
CA SER A 184 9.46 -25.93 1.89
C SER A 184 8.79 -26.67 0.73
N LYS A 185 7.59 -26.24 0.31
CA LYS A 185 6.88 -26.77 -0.87
C LYS A 185 7.41 -26.24 -2.19
N TYR A 186 8.24 -25.19 -2.18
CA TYR A 186 8.71 -24.52 -3.39
C TYR A 186 10.21 -24.76 -3.60
N LEU A 187 10.52 -25.47 -4.68
CA LEU A 187 11.89 -25.77 -5.08
C LEU A 187 12.47 -24.67 -5.97
N ASN A 188 13.79 -24.54 -5.94
CA ASN A 188 14.49 -23.62 -6.83
C ASN A 188 14.40 -24.12 -8.27
N GLY A 189 14.11 -23.21 -9.22
CA GLY A 189 13.94 -23.55 -10.64
C GLY A 189 12.58 -24.13 -11.03
N GLU A 190 11.70 -24.48 -10.08
CA GLU A 190 10.39 -25.05 -10.41
C GLU A 190 9.34 -23.99 -10.74
N MET A 191 8.61 -24.24 -11.84
CA MET A 191 7.39 -23.52 -12.20
C MET A 191 6.18 -24.20 -11.59
N TYR A 192 5.30 -23.40 -10.98
CA TYR A 192 4.05 -23.87 -10.40
C TYR A 192 2.89 -23.25 -11.17
N GLU A 193 1.84 -24.04 -11.40
CA GLU A 193 0.61 -23.53 -11.99
C GLU A 193 -0.05 -22.49 -11.05
N LYS A 194 -0.72 -21.50 -11.64
CA LYS A 194 -1.41 -20.42 -10.90
C LYS A 194 -2.39 -20.95 -9.85
N ASN A 195 -3.04 -22.09 -10.14
CA ASN A 195 -4.01 -22.75 -9.26
C ASN A 195 -3.41 -23.32 -7.96
N VAL A 196 -2.08 -23.45 -7.87
CA VAL A 196 -1.37 -23.87 -6.64
C VAL A 196 -1.34 -22.73 -5.63
N PHE A 197 -1.45 -21.49 -6.09
CA PHE A 197 -1.51 -20.31 -5.25
C PHE A 197 -2.97 -19.98 -4.92
N SER A 198 -3.21 -19.41 -3.73
CA SER A 198 -4.53 -18.84 -3.44
C SER A 198 -4.87 -17.78 -4.50
N ARG A 199 -6.17 -17.58 -4.80
CA ARG A 199 -6.59 -16.59 -5.80
C ARG A 199 -5.99 -15.22 -5.53
N ASP A 200 -5.79 -14.93 -4.25
CA ASP A 200 -5.38 -13.63 -3.74
C ASP A 200 -3.84 -13.53 -3.61
N PHE A 201 -3.11 -14.62 -3.87
CA PHE A 201 -1.65 -14.66 -3.72
C PHE A 201 -0.93 -13.61 -4.57
N PHE A 202 -1.43 -13.33 -5.77
CA PHE A 202 -0.87 -12.34 -6.68
C PHE A 202 -1.57 -10.97 -6.61
N GLU A 203 -2.63 -10.84 -5.79
CA GLU A 203 -3.08 -9.51 -5.40
C GLU A 203 -1.89 -8.82 -4.74
N GLY A 204 -1.58 -7.57 -5.13
CA GLY A 204 -0.38 -6.89 -4.62
C GLY A 204 0.46 -6.31 -5.74
N CYS A 205 0.62 -7.14 -6.75
CA CYS A 205 1.57 -6.90 -7.80
C CYS A 205 0.97 -5.94 -8.84
N ASN A 206 1.72 -4.90 -9.19
CA ASN A 206 1.38 -4.05 -10.33
C ASN A 206 1.67 -4.81 -11.62
N PHE A 207 0.74 -5.65 -12.03
CA PHE A 207 0.73 -6.25 -13.36
C PHE A 207 0.27 -5.21 -14.38
N SER A 208 0.85 -5.22 -15.58
CA SER A 208 0.43 -4.32 -16.65
C SER A 208 -0.98 -4.61 -17.17
N GLU A 209 -1.46 -5.85 -16.99
CA GLU A 209 -2.79 -6.34 -17.36
C GLU A 209 -3.27 -7.31 -16.26
N PRO A 210 -4.59 -7.47 -16.03
CA PRO A 210 -5.10 -8.50 -15.13
C PRO A 210 -4.60 -9.87 -15.59
N LEU A 211 -4.16 -10.71 -14.66
CA LEU A 211 -3.76 -12.08 -15.00
C LEU A 211 -4.99 -12.83 -15.51
N ASP A 212 -5.06 -13.07 -16.83
CA ASP A 212 -6.11 -13.88 -17.44
C ASP A 212 -6.25 -15.22 -16.71
N ASN A 213 -7.48 -15.71 -16.63
CA ASN A 213 -7.86 -16.94 -15.93
C ASN A 213 -7.21 -18.19 -16.53
#